data_AF-A0AAD5Z3N4-F1
#
_entry.id   AF-A0AAD5Z3N4-F1
#
_cell.length_a   1.000
_cell.length_b   1.000
_cell.length_c   1.000
_cell.angle_alpha   90.00
_cell.angle_beta   90.00
_cell.angle_gamma   90.00
#
_symmetry.space_group_name_H-M   'P 1'
#
loop_
_entity.id
_entity.type
_entity.pdbx_description
1 polymer ?
#
loop_
_entity_poly.entity_id
_entity_poly.type
_entity_poly.pdbx_seq_one_letter_code
_entity_poly.pdbx_strand_id
1 'polypeptide(L)'
;MALALPLCLVQLRQKAGLTTTPASLPPIIHNAVPPLRHNSSAGSSQSLNYRSARVNLRLCGGFPIGASPMPASSLCFAAGANGGYIVSSPDDDVYAHIPVYVMLPLGTINMSCEVSDPNGLCNDLRLLKSAGVDGVMVDCWWGIVEDQQPGEYRWSGYKHLFQIIKDHDLKLQVVMSFHRCGGNVGDDIMIPLPKWVREVGNTNPDIYFTDKNGRRNDECLTWGIDQEPVLLGRTALEVYSDFMRSFRIEIDEFFQDGTITEVQVGLGPCGELRYPAYPMENGWMYPGIGEFQCYDKYLMTSLSEAAQTRGRRHWENGPQGVGFYNSRPYDTQFFQDRGGYNSKFGIFFLNWYSKILIDHADRVLSVANSIFEGTQIAAKVAGVHWWYDTFSHAPELTAGFYNNIQHDGYTPIVAVLKKTGAQLNFTCVELSTSKNREEFPEAMSDPEDLIWQVLTTSWQIGIRVACENALPCFGREDYQRVLENAKPALKEREGRNLVGFTYLRLCPTLFEQQNFAEFKQFVKKMHGEDIFVDP
;
A
#
# COMPACT_ATOMS: atom_id res chain seq x y z
N MET A 1 28.08 -24.25 -14.59
CA MET A 1 27.57 -23.48 -15.74
C MET A 1 26.28 -24.14 -16.22
N ALA A 2 25.19 -23.84 -15.51
CA ALA A 2 23.79 -24.14 -15.84
C ALA A 2 23.00 -23.38 -14.77
N LEU A 3 22.42 -22.24 -15.15
CA LEU A 3 21.62 -21.38 -14.27
C LEU A 3 20.28 -22.07 -13.99
N ALA A 4 20.02 -22.39 -12.73
CA ALA A 4 18.69 -22.74 -12.26
C ALA A 4 17.91 -21.43 -12.02
N LEU A 5 16.85 -21.23 -12.81
CA LEU A 5 15.86 -20.16 -12.65
C LEU A 5 14.87 -20.55 -11.53
N PRO A 6 14.44 -19.61 -10.65
CA PRO A 6 13.45 -19.91 -9.62
C PRO A 6 12.05 -20.08 -10.21
N LEU A 7 11.40 -21.17 -9.82
CA LEU A 7 10.13 -21.72 -10.31
C LEU A 7 8.85 -20.98 -9.84
N CYS A 8 8.94 -19.75 -9.32
CA CYS A 8 7.82 -19.16 -8.57
C CYS A 8 6.76 -18.42 -9.42
N LEU A 9 6.98 -18.16 -10.71
CA LEU A 9 6.03 -17.42 -11.57
C LEU A 9 5.28 -18.28 -12.60
N VAL A 10 5.63 -19.57 -12.74
CA VAL A 10 4.97 -20.48 -13.71
C VAL A 10 3.58 -20.94 -13.25
N GLN A 11 3.24 -20.80 -11.97
CA GLN A 11 1.94 -21.21 -11.45
C GLN A 11 0.76 -20.32 -11.89
N LEU A 12 1.01 -19.15 -12.49
CA LEU A 12 -0.04 -18.29 -13.05
C LEU A 12 -0.59 -18.77 -14.42
N ARG A 13 -0.08 -19.87 -15.00
CA ARG A 13 -0.58 -20.42 -16.28
C ARG A 13 -1.21 -21.82 -16.22
N GLN A 14 -1.22 -22.53 -15.08
CA GLN A 14 -1.59 -23.96 -15.05
C GLN A 14 -2.87 -24.34 -14.28
N LYS A 15 -3.73 -23.40 -13.90
CA LYS A 15 -5.09 -23.71 -13.40
C LYS A 15 -6.18 -23.29 -14.38
N ALA A 16 -6.14 -23.84 -15.59
CA ALA A 16 -7.27 -23.87 -16.52
C ALA A 16 -7.20 -25.15 -17.37
N GLY A 17 -7.34 -26.31 -16.72
CA GLY A 17 -7.37 -27.61 -17.36
C GLY A 17 -8.59 -28.40 -16.93
N LEU A 18 -9.79 -27.95 -17.32
CA LEU A 18 -11.01 -28.76 -17.20
C LEU A 18 -11.11 -29.66 -18.43
N THR A 19 -10.93 -30.96 -18.18
CA THR A 19 -11.17 -32.05 -19.10
C THR A 19 -12.65 -32.13 -19.47
N THR A 20 -12.98 -31.88 -20.75
CA THR A 20 -14.24 -32.35 -21.34
C THR A 20 -13.97 -32.93 -22.73
N THR A 21 -14.51 -34.14 -22.93
CA THR A 21 -14.48 -34.96 -24.15
C THR A 21 -15.15 -34.27 -25.34
N PRO A 22 -14.66 -34.45 -26.59
CA PRO A 22 -15.27 -33.81 -27.76
C PRO A 22 -16.46 -34.60 -28.29
N ALA A 23 -17.62 -33.95 -28.39
CA ALA A 23 -18.75 -34.39 -29.19
C ALA A 23 -18.67 -33.76 -30.59
N SER A 24 -18.83 -34.60 -31.61
CA SER A 24 -18.78 -34.32 -33.04
C SER A 24 -19.95 -33.48 -33.55
N LEU A 25 -19.68 -32.45 -34.37
CA LEU A 25 -20.64 -31.85 -35.30
C LEU A 25 -19.96 -31.46 -36.64
N PRO A 26 -20.72 -31.44 -37.77
CA PRO A 26 -20.22 -31.66 -39.14
C PRO A 26 -19.83 -30.36 -39.90
N PRO A 27 -19.20 -30.45 -41.10
CA PRO A 27 -18.52 -29.32 -41.72
C PRO A 27 -19.47 -28.44 -42.53
N ILE A 28 -19.23 -27.13 -42.52
CA ILE A 28 -19.89 -26.17 -43.42
C ILE A 28 -18.86 -25.55 -44.38
N ILE A 29 -19.30 -25.56 -45.63
CA ILE A 29 -18.67 -25.30 -46.92
C ILE A 29 -18.04 -23.90 -47.05
N HIS A 30 -16.83 -23.86 -47.62
CA HIS A 30 -16.15 -22.67 -48.14
C HIS A 30 -16.90 -22.07 -49.35
N ASN A 31 -17.09 -20.75 -49.34
CA ASN A 31 -17.22 -19.97 -50.58
C ASN A 31 -16.15 -18.88 -50.61
N ALA A 32 -15.40 -18.87 -51.71
CA ALA A 32 -14.33 -17.95 -52.03
C ALA A 32 -14.84 -16.74 -52.85
N VAL A 33 -13.89 -15.83 -53.15
CA VAL A 33 -13.82 -14.80 -54.24
C VAL A 33 -13.84 -13.34 -53.72
N PRO A 34 -13.02 -12.38 -54.21
CA PRO A 34 -11.62 -12.39 -54.70
C PRO A 34 -10.76 -11.20 -54.13
N PRO A 35 -9.46 -11.04 -54.48
CA PRO A 35 -8.58 -10.03 -53.87
C PRO A 35 -8.57 -8.71 -54.63
N LEU A 36 -8.49 -7.58 -53.90
CA LEU A 36 -8.24 -6.25 -54.47
C LEU A 36 -6.91 -5.66 -53.99
N ARG A 37 -6.00 -5.65 -54.95
CA ARG A 37 -4.84 -4.77 -55.24
C ARG A 37 -4.28 -3.85 -54.14
N HIS A 38 -2.97 -4.06 -53.93
CA HIS A 38 -2.00 -3.11 -53.42
C HIS A 38 -2.08 -1.72 -54.07
N ASN A 39 -1.98 -0.69 -53.23
CA ASN A 39 -1.29 0.55 -53.58
C ASN A 39 -0.35 0.93 -52.44
N SER A 40 0.94 0.85 -52.73
CA SER A 40 2.06 1.31 -51.93
C SER A 40 2.22 2.82 -52.06
N SER A 41 2.24 3.54 -50.94
CA SER A 41 2.89 4.86 -50.85
C SER A 41 3.75 4.88 -49.60
N ALA A 42 5.07 4.85 -49.83
CA ALA A 42 6.08 5.03 -48.81
C ALA A 42 5.99 6.44 -48.21
N GLY A 43 5.79 6.51 -46.90
CA GLY A 43 5.94 7.72 -46.11
C GLY A 43 6.85 7.39 -44.93
N SER A 44 8.08 7.87 -44.98
CA SER A 44 9.06 7.81 -43.91
C SER A 44 8.57 8.62 -42.70
N SER A 45 8.24 7.98 -41.60
CA SER A 45 8.08 8.63 -40.29
C SER A 45 9.27 8.27 -39.41
N GLN A 46 10.12 9.28 -39.17
CA GLN A 46 11.20 9.24 -38.22
C GLN A 46 10.63 9.05 -36.81
N SER A 47 11.18 8.09 -36.07
CA SER A 47 10.99 7.91 -34.64
C SER A 47 11.58 9.11 -33.89
N LEU A 48 10.72 10.01 -33.41
CA LEU A 48 11.10 11.08 -32.49
C LEU A 48 11.17 10.51 -31.07
N ASN A 49 12.39 10.34 -30.56
CA ASN A 49 12.68 10.10 -29.16
C ASN A 49 12.18 11.29 -28.32
N TYR A 50 11.07 11.12 -27.60
CA TYR A 50 10.67 12.07 -26.57
C TYR A 50 11.47 11.81 -25.29
N ARG A 51 12.56 12.56 -25.12
CA ARG A 51 13.17 12.78 -23.80
C ARG A 51 12.27 13.71 -23.02
N SER A 52 11.73 13.23 -21.90
CA SER A 52 10.95 14.03 -20.96
C SER A 52 11.83 15.18 -20.43
N ALA A 53 11.47 16.41 -20.78
CA ALA A 53 12.13 17.61 -20.31
C ALA A 53 11.57 17.98 -18.94
N ARG A 54 12.43 17.99 -17.91
CA ARG A 54 12.13 18.50 -16.57
C ARG A 54 11.64 19.96 -16.68
N VAL A 55 10.35 20.19 -16.40
CA VAL A 55 9.80 21.54 -16.30
C VAL A 55 9.98 22.04 -14.87
N ASN A 56 10.91 22.97 -14.69
CA ASN A 56 11.05 23.76 -13.48
C ASN A 56 9.87 24.73 -13.35
N LEU A 57 8.95 24.50 -12.40
CA LEU A 57 7.98 25.52 -12.01
C LEU A 57 8.68 26.64 -11.23
N ARG A 58 8.92 27.78 -11.89
CA ARG A 58 9.16 29.06 -11.21
C ARG A 58 7.81 29.75 -10.97
N LEU A 59 7.46 29.93 -9.71
CA LEU A 59 6.37 30.79 -9.28
C LEU A 59 6.80 32.26 -9.44
N CYS A 60 6.17 32.98 -10.36
CA CYS A 60 6.19 34.44 -10.41
C CYS A 60 4.75 34.95 -10.45
N GLY A 61 4.35 35.67 -9.40
CA GLY A 61 3.08 36.37 -9.33
C GLY A 61 3.21 37.52 -8.34
N GLY A 62 3.56 38.69 -8.85
CA GLY A 62 3.59 39.94 -8.08
C GLY A 62 2.19 40.53 -7.91
N PHE A 63 1.95 41.17 -6.77
CA PHE A 63 0.83 42.09 -6.54
C PHE A 63 1.39 43.46 -6.13
N PRO A 64 0.74 44.58 -6.52
CA PRO A 64 1.29 45.92 -6.33
C PRO A 64 0.97 46.53 -4.96
N ILE A 65 1.80 47.51 -4.62
CA ILE A 65 1.94 48.25 -3.38
C ILE A 65 0.84 49.33 -3.22
N GLY A 66 0.35 49.50 -1.99
CA GLY A 66 -0.35 50.71 -1.53
C GLY A 66 0.11 51.06 -0.12
N ALA A 67 0.69 52.25 0.04
CA ALA A 67 1.40 52.73 1.24
C ALA A 67 0.53 53.65 2.13
N SER A 68 0.77 53.62 3.45
CA SER A 68 0.88 54.81 4.35
C SER A 68 1.26 54.40 5.80
N PRO A 69 1.85 55.31 6.63
CA PRO A 69 2.93 54.94 7.57
C PRO A 69 2.72 55.26 9.08
N MET A 70 3.56 54.61 9.93
CA MET A 70 4.10 55.00 11.27
C MET A 70 3.17 54.96 12.54
N PRO A 71 3.72 54.91 13.79
CA PRO A 71 5.12 54.80 14.26
C PRO A 71 5.39 53.70 15.34
N ALA A 72 6.67 53.62 15.72
CA ALA A 72 7.34 52.65 16.59
C ALA A 72 7.15 52.81 18.12
N SER A 73 7.31 51.71 18.86
CA SER A 73 7.88 51.52 20.22
C SER A 73 7.47 50.11 20.70
N SER A 74 8.26 49.25 21.35
CA SER A 74 9.57 49.32 21.99
C SER A 74 10.27 47.96 21.86
N LEU A 75 11.58 47.99 21.62
CA LEU A 75 12.51 46.86 21.73
C LEU A 75 12.83 46.59 23.20
N CYS A 76 12.63 45.36 23.66
CA CYS A 76 13.36 44.81 24.79
C CYS A 76 14.19 43.62 24.29
N PHE A 77 15.51 43.77 24.45
CA PHE A 77 16.52 42.75 24.23
C PHE A 77 16.37 41.60 25.24
N ALA A 78 16.40 40.37 24.74
CA ALA A 78 16.93 39.23 25.47
C ALA A 78 17.83 38.46 24.50
N ALA A 79 19.14 38.63 24.66
CA ALA A 79 20.15 37.84 23.98
C ALA A 79 20.36 36.54 24.78
N GLY A 80 20.41 35.40 24.08
CA GLY A 80 20.90 34.16 24.69
C GLY A 80 20.51 32.90 23.92
N ALA A 81 21.52 32.37 23.20
CA ALA A 81 21.79 30.97 22.87
C ALA A 81 21.79 30.63 21.38
N ASN A 82 23.01 30.42 20.88
CA ASN A 82 23.34 29.85 19.58
C ASN A 82 22.68 28.48 19.41
N GLY A 83 21.63 28.39 18.58
CA GLY A 83 21.21 27.15 17.96
C GLY A 83 22.04 26.94 16.69
N GLY A 84 23.21 26.33 16.85
CA GLY A 84 23.99 25.84 15.70
C GLY A 84 23.21 24.72 15.02
N TYR A 85 22.82 24.92 13.76
CA TYR A 85 22.46 23.83 12.87
C TYR A 85 23.73 22.99 12.69
N ILE A 86 23.78 21.82 13.32
CA ILE A 86 24.78 20.80 12.98
C ILE A 86 24.37 20.29 11.60
N VAL A 87 25.07 20.73 10.57
CA VAL A 87 25.11 20.04 9.29
C VAL A 87 25.94 18.78 9.55
N SER A 88 25.29 17.62 9.61
CA SER A 88 25.98 16.33 9.61
C SER A 88 26.87 16.23 8.38
N SER A 89 28.03 15.61 8.53
CA SER A 89 28.94 15.44 7.41
C SER A 89 28.32 14.48 6.37
N PRO A 90 28.64 14.60 5.07
CA PRO A 90 28.16 13.67 4.04
C PRO A 90 28.49 12.20 4.34
N ASP A 91 29.52 11.97 5.16
CA ASP A 91 29.92 10.64 5.60
C ASP A 91 28.96 10.05 6.64
N ASP A 92 28.30 10.86 7.49
CA ASP A 92 27.44 10.37 8.59
C ASP A 92 26.16 9.65 8.10
N ASP A 93 25.63 10.01 6.92
CA ASP A 93 24.38 9.43 6.39
C ASP A 93 24.55 8.02 5.84
N VAL A 94 25.75 7.66 5.34
CA VAL A 94 26.01 6.34 4.77
C VAL A 94 26.11 5.27 5.87
N TYR A 95 26.51 5.68 7.08
CA TYR A 95 26.61 4.83 8.29
C TYR A 95 25.33 4.81 9.15
N ALA A 96 24.24 5.43 8.69
CA ALA A 96 22.99 5.42 9.45
C ALA A 96 22.45 3.99 9.62
N HIS A 97 22.16 3.61 10.86
CA HIS A 97 21.49 2.34 11.17
C HIS A 97 20.02 2.42 10.77
N ILE A 98 19.60 1.59 9.80
CA ILE A 98 18.19 1.41 9.47
C ILE A 98 17.75 0.04 9.98
N PRO A 99 16.80 -0.04 10.93
CA PRO A 99 16.38 -1.31 11.49
C PRO A 99 15.67 -2.17 10.44
N VAL A 100 16.00 -3.46 10.43
CA VAL A 100 15.40 -4.46 9.56
C VAL A 100 14.49 -5.35 10.40
N TYR A 101 13.22 -5.38 10.03
CA TYR A 101 12.22 -6.29 10.56
C TYR A 101 11.92 -7.40 9.55
N VAL A 102 11.41 -8.54 10.01
CA VAL A 102 10.94 -9.61 9.13
C VAL A 102 9.49 -9.95 9.47
N MET A 103 8.61 -9.94 8.47
CA MET A 103 7.22 -10.31 8.65
C MET A 103 7.12 -11.83 8.92
N LEU A 104 6.44 -12.22 10.00
CA LEU A 104 6.21 -13.64 10.35
C LEU A 104 5.22 -14.30 9.37
N PRO A 105 5.19 -15.64 9.23
CA PRO A 105 4.17 -16.35 8.43
C PRO A 105 2.75 -15.93 8.80
N LEU A 106 1.86 -15.81 7.80
CA LEU A 106 0.46 -15.40 8.00
C LEU A 106 -0.25 -16.27 9.05
N GLY A 107 0.05 -17.57 9.06
CA GLY A 107 -0.52 -18.57 9.96
C GLY A 107 0.21 -18.77 11.28
N THR A 108 1.01 -17.81 11.73
CA THR A 108 1.73 -17.92 13.01
C THR A 108 0.77 -18.12 14.19
N ILE A 109 -0.41 -17.49 14.13
CA ILE A 109 -1.54 -17.72 15.03
C ILE A 109 -2.64 -18.46 14.26
N ASN A 110 -3.16 -19.55 14.83
CA ASN A 110 -4.25 -20.32 14.23
C ASN A 110 -5.64 -19.76 14.62
N MET A 111 -6.71 -20.28 14.01
CA MET A 111 -8.10 -19.86 14.29
C MET A 111 -8.57 -20.11 15.73
N SER A 112 -7.87 -20.95 16.50
CA SER A 112 -8.10 -21.16 17.93
C SER A 112 -7.43 -20.11 18.82
N CYS A 113 -6.75 -19.12 18.23
CA CYS A 113 -5.90 -18.15 18.91
C CYS A 113 -4.75 -18.83 19.68
N GLU A 114 -4.03 -19.72 19.01
CA GLU A 114 -2.84 -20.40 19.53
C GLU A 114 -1.67 -20.27 18.54
N VAL A 115 -0.45 -20.29 19.05
CA VAL A 115 0.77 -20.29 18.22
C VAL A 115 0.88 -21.65 17.51
N SER A 116 0.88 -21.65 16.17
CA SER A 116 0.78 -22.86 15.34
C SER A 116 1.96 -23.82 15.51
N ASP A 117 3.19 -23.31 15.53
CA ASP A 117 4.40 -24.10 15.77
C ASP A 117 5.40 -23.30 16.63
N PRO A 118 5.27 -23.36 17.97
CA PRO A 118 6.14 -22.60 18.86
C PRO A 118 7.62 -22.98 18.73
N ASN A 119 7.92 -24.27 18.50
CA ASN A 119 9.29 -24.76 18.45
C ASN A 119 9.98 -24.36 17.14
N GLY A 120 9.28 -24.52 16.01
CA GLY A 120 9.74 -24.04 14.71
C GLY A 120 9.96 -22.53 14.73
N LEU A 121 9.00 -21.78 15.26
CA LEU A 121 9.13 -20.34 15.44
C LEU A 121 10.36 -19.96 16.27
N CYS A 122 10.60 -20.60 17.41
CA CYS A 122 11.80 -20.32 18.22
C CYS A 122 13.10 -20.56 17.42
N ASN A 123 13.14 -21.60 16.57
CA ASN A 123 14.31 -21.84 15.73
C ASN A 123 14.50 -20.74 14.68
N ASP A 124 13.42 -20.35 14.00
CA ASP A 124 13.44 -19.29 13.00
C ASP A 124 13.87 -17.94 13.60
N LEU A 125 13.33 -17.58 14.77
CA LEU A 125 13.68 -16.35 15.48
C LEU A 125 15.16 -16.32 15.89
N ARG A 126 15.73 -17.45 16.34
CA ARG A 126 17.18 -17.55 16.61
C ARG A 126 18.01 -17.32 15.36
N LEU A 127 17.58 -17.87 14.22
CA LEU A 127 18.28 -17.67 12.94
C LEU A 127 18.22 -16.20 12.52
N LEU A 128 17.03 -15.58 12.56
CA LEU A 128 16.87 -14.15 12.27
C LEU A 128 17.74 -13.29 13.19
N LYS A 129 17.72 -13.54 14.50
CA LYS A 129 18.58 -12.82 15.46
C LYS A 129 20.06 -12.99 15.14
N SER A 130 20.50 -14.19 14.75
CA SER A 130 21.88 -14.44 14.30
C SER A 130 22.28 -13.72 13.01
N ALA A 131 21.29 -13.27 12.22
CA ALA A 131 21.48 -12.48 11.01
C ALA A 131 21.53 -10.97 11.28
N GLY A 132 21.35 -10.54 12.53
CA GLY A 132 21.33 -9.14 12.94
C GLY A 132 19.94 -8.50 12.95
N VAL A 133 18.88 -9.22 12.53
CA VAL A 133 17.52 -8.68 12.46
C VAL A 133 17.11 -8.00 13.78
N ASP A 134 16.55 -6.79 13.67
CA ASP A 134 16.19 -5.95 14.81
C ASP A 134 14.87 -6.40 15.46
N GLY A 135 13.95 -6.90 14.64
CA GLY A 135 12.64 -7.33 15.11
C GLY A 135 11.81 -8.08 14.07
N VAL A 136 10.55 -8.33 14.41
CA VAL A 136 9.59 -8.99 13.51
C VAL A 136 8.29 -8.20 13.45
N MET A 137 7.53 -8.45 12.39
CA MET A 137 6.19 -7.89 12.19
C MET A 137 5.14 -9.00 12.17
N VAL A 138 3.99 -8.76 12.80
CA VAL A 138 2.91 -9.75 12.90
C VAL A 138 1.52 -9.13 12.75
N ASP A 139 0.65 -9.84 12.03
CA ASP A 139 -0.76 -9.52 11.90
C ASP A 139 -1.56 -9.95 13.14
N CYS A 140 -2.17 -8.98 13.82
CA CYS A 140 -3.21 -9.19 14.83
C CYS A 140 -4.58 -9.27 14.14
N TRP A 141 -4.99 -10.49 13.77
CA TRP A 141 -6.18 -10.76 12.97
C TRP A 141 -7.47 -10.51 13.73
N TRP A 142 -8.27 -9.57 13.25
CA TRP A 142 -9.59 -9.29 13.82
C TRP A 142 -10.48 -10.54 13.85
N GLY A 143 -10.49 -11.30 12.76
CA GLY A 143 -11.25 -12.54 12.62
C GLY A 143 -10.83 -13.70 13.52
N ILE A 144 -9.67 -13.63 14.18
CA ILE A 144 -9.24 -14.61 15.19
C ILE A 144 -9.61 -14.13 16.59
N VAL A 145 -9.34 -12.85 16.86
CA VAL A 145 -9.43 -12.27 18.20
C VAL A 145 -10.87 -12.03 18.62
N GLU A 146 -11.74 -11.53 17.74
CA GLU A 146 -13.15 -11.18 18.04
C GLU A 146 -14.15 -12.03 17.22
N ASP A 147 -13.79 -13.28 16.91
CA ASP A 147 -14.50 -14.11 15.91
C ASP A 147 -15.99 -14.33 16.22
N GLN A 148 -16.32 -14.74 17.44
CA GLN A 148 -17.63 -15.32 17.77
C GLN A 148 -18.69 -14.27 18.12
N GLN A 149 -18.35 -13.27 18.93
CA GLN A 149 -19.29 -12.26 19.40
C GLN A 149 -18.65 -10.86 19.48
N PRO A 150 -19.44 -9.80 19.23
CA PRO A 150 -19.05 -8.42 19.51
C PRO A 150 -18.50 -8.24 20.93
N GLY A 151 -17.29 -7.68 21.06
CA GLY A 151 -16.68 -7.34 22.35
C GLY A 151 -16.04 -8.50 23.12
N GLU A 152 -16.06 -9.72 22.58
CA GLU A 152 -15.39 -10.88 23.18
C GLU A 152 -14.01 -11.11 22.54
N TYR A 153 -12.98 -10.47 23.11
CA TYR A 153 -11.63 -10.51 22.58
C TYR A 153 -10.76 -11.62 23.19
N ARG A 154 -10.06 -12.38 22.34
CA ARG A 154 -9.11 -13.42 22.75
C ARG A 154 -7.69 -13.02 22.37
N TRP A 155 -6.88 -12.69 23.37
CA TRP A 155 -5.49 -12.26 23.19
C TRP A 155 -4.44 -13.26 23.69
N SER A 156 -4.84 -14.38 24.29
CA SER A 156 -3.92 -15.33 24.92
C SER A 156 -2.86 -15.89 23.96
N GLY A 157 -3.23 -16.21 22.72
CA GLY A 157 -2.28 -16.66 21.70
C GLY A 157 -1.26 -15.60 21.33
N TYR A 158 -1.71 -14.36 21.17
CA TYR A 158 -0.84 -13.21 20.88
C TYR A 158 0.08 -12.87 22.04
N LYS A 159 -0.40 -12.93 23.30
CA LYS A 159 0.46 -12.77 24.49
C LYS A 159 1.57 -13.81 24.52
N HIS A 160 1.24 -15.08 24.27
CA HIS A 160 2.23 -16.16 24.20
C HIS A 160 3.23 -15.93 23.06
N LEU A 161 2.76 -15.54 21.87
CA LEU A 161 3.63 -15.20 20.74
C LEU A 161 4.59 -14.05 21.07
N PHE A 162 4.08 -12.98 21.68
CA PHE A 162 4.89 -11.80 21.98
C PHE A 162 5.92 -12.10 23.06
N GLN A 163 5.57 -12.96 24.03
CA GLN A 163 6.53 -13.47 25.00
C GLN A 163 7.65 -14.27 24.32
N ILE A 164 7.32 -15.16 23.37
CA ILE A 164 8.33 -15.91 22.59
C ILE A 164 9.26 -14.93 21.86
N ILE A 165 8.72 -13.91 21.19
CA ILE A 165 9.51 -12.92 20.43
C ILE A 165 10.44 -12.14 21.36
N LYS A 166 9.92 -11.69 22.50
CA LYS A 166 10.68 -10.99 23.54
C LYS A 166 11.80 -11.84 24.11
N ASP A 167 11.54 -13.12 24.39
CA ASP A 167 12.54 -14.07 24.91
C ASP A 167 13.70 -14.32 23.92
N HIS A 168 13.55 -13.92 22.66
CA HIS A 168 14.59 -13.98 21.62
C HIS A 168 15.23 -12.61 21.33
N ASP A 169 15.02 -11.62 22.21
CA ASP A 169 15.58 -10.27 22.13
C ASP A 169 15.25 -9.54 20.80
N LEU A 170 14.06 -9.79 20.25
CA LEU A 170 13.58 -9.15 19.02
C LEU A 170 12.51 -8.10 19.34
N LYS A 171 12.56 -6.96 18.65
CA LYS A 171 11.49 -5.96 18.68
C LYS A 171 10.27 -6.42 17.89
N LEU A 172 9.14 -5.75 18.11
CA LEU A 172 7.87 -6.15 17.55
C LEU A 172 7.14 -4.96 16.91
N GLN A 173 6.77 -5.12 15.64
CA GLN A 173 5.76 -4.32 14.97
C GLN A 173 4.47 -5.13 14.89
N VAL A 174 3.34 -4.54 15.25
CA VAL A 174 2.04 -5.23 15.24
C VAL A 174 1.09 -4.57 14.25
N VAL A 175 0.32 -5.36 13.50
CA VAL A 175 -0.67 -4.86 12.55
C VAL A 175 -2.08 -5.10 13.09
N MET A 176 -2.84 -4.04 13.32
CA MET A 176 -4.28 -4.14 13.61
C MET A 176 -5.01 -4.55 12.33
N SER A 177 -5.21 -5.85 12.14
CA SER A 177 -5.60 -6.42 10.85
C SER A 177 -7.11 -6.55 10.75
N PHE A 178 -7.76 -5.42 10.42
CA PHE A 178 -9.21 -5.30 10.19
C PHE A 178 -9.66 -5.81 8.80
N HIS A 179 -8.95 -6.79 8.27
CA HIS A 179 -9.18 -7.37 6.96
C HIS A 179 -9.03 -8.89 7.02
N ARG A 180 -9.59 -9.56 6.01
CA ARG A 180 -9.42 -10.98 5.76
C ARG A 180 -8.03 -11.26 5.20
N CYS A 181 -7.37 -12.31 5.69
CA CYS A 181 -6.22 -12.91 5.01
C CYS A 181 -6.71 -13.91 3.97
N GLY A 182 -6.22 -13.82 2.74
CA GLY A 182 -6.52 -14.73 1.63
C GLY A 182 -7.32 -14.08 0.52
N GLY A 183 -6.95 -14.46 -0.71
CA GLY A 183 -7.49 -13.89 -1.95
C GLY A 183 -6.55 -12.89 -2.64
N ASN A 184 -5.45 -12.50 -1.99
CA ASN A 184 -4.43 -11.62 -2.55
C ASN A 184 -3.12 -12.38 -2.87
N VAL A 185 -2.22 -11.70 -3.60
CA VAL A 185 -0.91 -12.26 -3.96
C VAL A 185 -0.12 -12.57 -2.68
N GLY A 186 0.34 -13.81 -2.55
CA GLY A 186 1.19 -14.25 -1.44
C GLY A 186 0.44 -14.79 -0.22
N ASP A 187 -0.90 -14.74 -0.21
CA ASP A 187 -1.69 -15.37 0.84
C ASP A 187 -1.76 -16.90 0.64
N ASP A 188 -1.28 -17.65 1.63
CA ASP A 188 -1.26 -19.12 1.63
C ASP A 188 -2.30 -19.74 2.59
N ILE A 189 -2.99 -18.90 3.36
CA ILE A 189 -4.04 -19.29 4.30
C ILE A 189 -5.29 -18.43 4.14
N MET A 190 -6.38 -18.84 4.80
CA MET A 190 -7.65 -18.11 4.83
C MET A 190 -8.02 -17.78 6.28
N ILE A 191 -8.02 -16.49 6.62
CA ILE A 191 -8.52 -15.97 7.90
C ILE A 191 -9.63 -14.97 7.59
N PRO A 192 -10.92 -15.34 7.69
CA PRO A 192 -12.04 -14.46 7.36
C PRO A 192 -12.18 -13.31 8.36
N LEU A 193 -12.99 -12.30 8.02
CA LEU A 193 -13.55 -11.38 9.02
C LEU A 193 -14.34 -12.16 10.10
N PRO A 194 -14.56 -11.58 11.30
CA PRO A 194 -15.31 -12.25 12.36
C PRO A 194 -16.64 -12.82 11.89
N LYS A 195 -17.00 -13.99 12.42
CA LYS A 195 -18.25 -14.65 12.06
C LYS A 195 -19.47 -13.75 12.23
N TRP A 196 -19.58 -13.02 13.33
CA TRP A 196 -20.72 -12.13 13.57
C TRP A 196 -20.82 -10.98 12.55
N VAL A 197 -19.68 -10.48 12.04
CA VAL A 197 -19.65 -9.47 10.96
C VAL A 197 -20.15 -10.05 9.65
N ARG A 198 -19.70 -11.27 9.32
CA ARG A 198 -20.16 -11.98 8.12
C ARG A 198 -21.66 -12.29 8.17
N GLU A 199 -22.19 -12.59 9.35
CA GLU A 199 -23.63 -12.76 9.57
C GLU A 199 -24.41 -11.45 9.35
N VAL A 200 -23.88 -10.30 9.79
CA VAL A 200 -24.44 -8.99 9.41
C VAL A 200 -24.39 -8.81 7.89
N GLY A 201 -23.26 -9.12 7.25
CA GLY A 201 -23.07 -9.02 5.80
C GLY A 201 -24.06 -9.86 4.97
N ASN A 202 -24.48 -11.02 5.49
CA ASN A 202 -25.52 -11.83 4.86
C ASN A 202 -26.89 -11.12 4.81
N THR A 203 -27.19 -10.28 5.80
CA THR A 203 -28.45 -9.52 5.87
C THR A 203 -28.35 -8.13 5.26
N ASN A 204 -27.16 -7.53 5.31
CA ASN A 204 -26.84 -6.21 4.79
C ASN A 204 -25.53 -6.27 3.99
N PRO A 205 -25.57 -6.71 2.72
CA PRO A 205 -24.36 -6.86 1.90
C PRO A 205 -23.66 -5.54 1.59
N ASP A 206 -24.32 -4.40 1.81
CA ASP A 206 -23.74 -3.07 1.62
C ASP A 206 -22.77 -2.65 2.74
N ILE A 207 -22.48 -3.51 3.73
CA ILE A 207 -21.34 -3.28 4.65
C ILE A 207 -19.98 -3.52 3.98
N TYR A 208 -19.98 -4.03 2.75
CA TYR A 208 -18.80 -4.38 1.97
C TYR A 208 -18.65 -3.47 0.75
N PHE A 209 -17.40 -3.22 0.36
CA PHE A 209 -17.10 -2.54 -0.89
C PHE A 209 -17.73 -3.26 -2.08
N THR A 210 -18.18 -2.49 -3.07
CA THR A 210 -18.99 -3.03 -4.16
C THR A 210 -18.60 -2.43 -5.50
N ASP A 211 -18.38 -3.31 -6.49
CA ASP A 211 -18.12 -2.90 -7.88
C ASP A 211 -19.39 -2.46 -8.60
N LYS A 212 -19.26 -1.86 -9.78
CA LYS A 212 -20.40 -1.38 -10.58
C LYS A 212 -21.37 -2.49 -11.01
N ASN A 213 -20.95 -3.75 -10.97
CA ASN A 213 -21.74 -4.92 -11.33
C ASN A 213 -22.44 -5.53 -10.10
N GLY A 214 -22.29 -4.92 -8.92
CA GLY A 214 -22.89 -5.37 -7.67
C GLY A 214 -22.12 -6.49 -6.96
N ARG A 215 -20.90 -6.82 -7.39
CA ARG A 215 -20.06 -7.80 -6.68
C ARG A 215 -19.55 -7.20 -5.39
N ARG A 216 -19.67 -7.96 -4.31
CA ARG A 216 -19.23 -7.56 -2.96
C ARG A 216 -17.82 -8.08 -2.71
N ASN A 217 -16.99 -7.24 -2.11
CA ASN A 217 -15.68 -7.65 -1.60
C ASN A 217 -15.75 -7.71 -0.07
N ASP A 218 -15.75 -8.93 0.48
CA ASP A 218 -15.85 -9.22 1.91
C ASP A 218 -14.48 -9.27 2.62
N GLU A 219 -13.45 -8.70 2.01
CA GLU A 219 -12.11 -8.63 2.60
C GLU A 219 -12.04 -7.63 3.76
N CYS A 220 -12.75 -6.50 3.65
CA CYS A 220 -12.86 -5.51 4.71
C CYS A 220 -14.20 -4.76 4.62
N LEU A 221 -14.53 -3.97 5.64
CA LEU A 221 -15.74 -3.15 5.64
C LEU A 221 -15.59 -1.95 4.69
N THR A 222 -16.70 -1.53 4.05
CA THR A 222 -16.74 -0.27 3.30
C THR A 222 -16.59 0.92 4.26
N TRP A 223 -15.85 1.95 3.84
CA TRP A 223 -15.72 3.19 4.61
C TRP A 223 -17.03 3.98 4.70
N GLY A 224 -18.02 3.64 3.86
CA GLY A 224 -19.36 4.22 3.94
C GLY A 224 -20.08 3.96 5.26
N ILE A 225 -19.65 2.95 6.04
CA ILE A 225 -20.24 2.62 7.34
C ILE A 225 -19.38 3.01 8.55
N ASP A 226 -18.32 3.79 8.35
CA ASP A 226 -17.46 4.27 9.43
C ASP A 226 -18.24 4.91 10.58
N GLN A 227 -19.34 5.60 10.27
CA GLN A 227 -20.19 6.31 11.24
C GLN A 227 -21.64 5.80 11.27
N GLU A 228 -21.92 4.69 10.58
CA GLU A 228 -23.27 4.12 10.50
C GLU A 228 -23.41 2.97 11.50
N PRO A 229 -24.40 2.99 12.43
CA PRO A 229 -24.52 2.01 13.51
C PRO A 229 -25.14 0.68 13.04
N VAL A 230 -24.57 0.08 12.00
CA VAL A 230 -25.14 -1.05 11.26
C VAL A 230 -24.47 -2.38 11.58
N LEU A 231 -23.49 -2.39 12.49
CA LEU A 231 -22.80 -3.58 13.00
C LEU A 231 -23.35 -3.93 14.38
N LEU A 232 -24.60 -4.41 14.40
CA LEU A 232 -25.34 -4.75 15.63
C LEU A 232 -25.44 -3.56 16.61
N GLY A 233 -25.68 -2.36 16.08
CA GLY A 233 -25.82 -1.12 16.84
C GLY A 233 -24.52 -0.33 17.03
N ARG A 234 -23.36 -0.88 16.61
CA ARG A 234 -22.07 -0.19 16.57
C ARG A 234 -21.75 0.32 15.16
N THR A 235 -20.96 1.37 15.10
CA THR A 235 -20.29 1.86 13.88
C THR A 235 -19.00 1.07 13.62
N ALA A 236 -18.49 1.09 12.38
CA ALA A 236 -17.19 0.45 12.10
C ALA A 236 -16.05 1.13 12.88
N LEU A 237 -16.11 2.46 13.06
CA LEU A 237 -15.11 3.20 13.84
C LEU A 237 -15.11 2.78 15.32
N GLU A 238 -16.27 2.55 15.93
CA GLU A 238 -16.38 2.04 17.30
C GLU A 238 -15.80 0.63 17.43
N VAL A 239 -16.09 -0.26 16.45
CA VAL A 239 -15.52 -1.61 16.40
C VAL A 239 -14.00 -1.57 16.37
N TYR A 240 -13.41 -0.75 15.49
CA TYR A 240 -11.95 -0.59 15.42
C TYR A 240 -11.39 0.01 16.72
N SER A 241 -12.08 1.01 17.28
CA SER A 241 -11.70 1.67 18.54
C SER A 241 -11.65 0.68 19.71
N ASP A 242 -12.70 -0.13 19.89
CA ASP A 242 -12.82 -1.07 20.99
C ASP A 242 -11.81 -2.22 20.87
N PHE A 243 -11.55 -2.70 19.64
CA PHE A 243 -10.51 -3.68 19.37
C PHE A 243 -9.12 -3.16 19.74
N MET A 244 -8.77 -1.95 19.28
CA MET A 244 -7.48 -1.32 19.60
C MET A 244 -7.34 -1.04 21.11
N ARG A 245 -8.42 -0.62 21.79
CA ARG A 245 -8.42 -0.44 23.26
C ARG A 245 -8.21 -1.75 23.98
N SER A 246 -8.91 -2.81 23.59
CA SER A 246 -8.72 -4.13 24.17
C SER A 246 -7.28 -4.61 24.00
N PHE A 247 -6.72 -4.45 22.79
CA PHE A 247 -5.31 -4.76 22.52
C PHE A 247 -4.38 -3.97 23.44
N ARG A 248 -4.54 -2.63 23.50
CA ARG A 248 -3.72 -1.75 24.34
C ARG A 248 -3.74 -2.18 25.80
N ILE A 249 -4.90 -2.51 26.36
CA ILE A 249 -5.07 -2.91 27.77
C ILE A 249 -4.44 -4.29 28.02
N GLU A 250 -4.77 -5.27 27.19
CA GLU A 250 -4.38 -6.65 27.42
C GLU A 250 -2.89 -6.91 27.19
N ILE A 251 -2.26 -6.13 26.32
CA ILE A 251 -0.87 -6.29 25.88
C ILE A 251 0.06 -5.23 26.51
N ASP A 252 -0.42 -4.42 27.45
CA ASP A 252 0.28 -3.26 28.03
C ASP A 252 1.74 -3.55 28.46
N GLU A 253 2.01 -4.73 29.00
CA GLU A 253 3.36 -5.12 29.44
C GLU A 253 4.43 -4.99 28.34
N PHE A 254 4.08 -5.32 27.09
CA PHE A 254 4.99 -5.27 25.93
C PHE A 254 5.17 -3.85 25.37
N PHE A 255 4.24 -2.93 25.71
CA PHE A 255 4.41 -1.51 25.44
C PHE A 255 5.32 -0.88 26.50
N GLN A 256 5.10 -1.20 27.78
CA GLN A 256 5.85 -0.64 28.90
C GLN A 256 7.35 -0.99 28.86
N ASP A 257 7.69 -2.21 28.44
CA ASP A 257 9.09 -2.65 28.31
C ASP A 257 9.73 -2.29 26.95
N GLY A 258 8.97 -1.67 26.05
CA GLY A 258 9.41 -1.27 24.71
C GLY A 258 9.67 -2.43 23.75
N THR A 259 9.09 -3.61 23.98
CA THR A 259 9.10 -4.71 23.01
C THR A 259 8.36 -4.31 21.74
N ILE A 260 7.15 -3.76 21.89
CA ILE A 260 6.38 -3.19 20.77
C ILE A 260 6.93 -1.81 20.43
N THR A 261 7.46 -1.66 19.22
CA THR A 261 8.02 -0.39 18.72
C THR A 261 7.04 0.37 17.85
N GLU A 262 6.03 -0.31 17.32
CA GLU A 262 5.11 0.25 16.33
C GLU A 262 3.79 -0.50 16.27
N VAL A 263 2.70 0.25 16.06
CA VAL A 263 1.38 -0.26 15.73
C VAL A 263 0.97 0.21 14.33
N GLN A 264 1.00 -0.68 13.34
CA GLN A 264 0.41 -0.40 12.03
C GLN A 264 -1.10 -0.61 12.09
N VAL A 265 -1.85 0.39 11.66
CA VAL A 265 -3.32 0.35 11.66
C VAL A 265 -3.81 -0.05 10.27
N GLY A 266 -4.53 -1.17 10.17
CA GLY A 266 -5.14 -1.60 8.92
C GLY A 266 -6.27 -0.67 8.49
N LEU A 267 -6.24 -0.18 7.25
CA LEU A 267 -7.18 0.83 6.75
C LEU A 267 -8.02 0.36 5.54
N GLY A 268 -7.95 -0.92 5.22
CA GLY A 268 -8.61 -1.48 4.04
C GLY A 268 -8.10 -2.89 3.69
N PRO A 269 -8.27 -3.33 2.44
CA PRO A 269 -7.81 -4.63 1.96
C PRO A 269 -6.28 -4.76 2.10
N CYS A 270 -5.79 -5.94 2.47
CA CYS A 270 -4.40 -6.19 2.89
C CYS A 270 -3.89 -5.29 4.03
N GLY A 271 -4.79 -4.63 4.77
CA GLY A 271 -4.43 -3.60 5.75
C GLY A 271 -3.99 -2.27 5.13
N GLU A 272 -4.08 -2.13 3.82
CA GLU A 272 -3.61 -0.95 3.07
C GLU A 272 -4.72 0.10 2.98
N LEU A 273 -4.32 1.38 3.03
CA LEU A 273 -5.21 2.51 2.76
C LEU A 273 -5.49 2.60 1.25
N ARG A 274 -6.45 1.82 0.77
CA ARG A 274 -6.94 1.84 -0.63
C ARG A 274 -8.31 1.18 -0.74
N TYR A 275 -8.94 1.35 -1.89
CA TYR A 275 -10.07 0.51 -2.29
C TYR A 275 -9.61 -0.88 -2.78
N PRO A 276 -10.46 -1.92 -2.71
CA PRO A 276 -10.18 -3.23 -3.30
C PRO A 276 -10.37 -3.23 -4.83
N ALA A 277 -9.60 -2.39 -5.53
CA ALA A 277 -9.80 -2.10 -6.96
C ALA A 277 -9.27 -3.18 -7.91
N TYR A 278 -8.38 -4.06 -7.43
CA TYR A 278 -7.74 -5.14 -8.19
C TYR A 278 -7.87 -6.52 -7.52
N PRO A 279 -9.08 -6.97 -7.15
CA PRO A 279 -9.27 -8.23 -6.43
C PRO A 279 -9.11 -9.43 -7.40
N MET A 280 -8.11 -10.28 -7.15
CA MET A 280 -7.84 -11.46 -7.97
C MET A 280 -9.02 -12.44 -7.98
N GLU A 281 -9.74 -12.56 -6.87
CA GLU A 281 -10.92 -13.42 -6.76
C GLU A 281 -12.07 -13.01 -7.70
N ASN A 282 -12.16 -11.73 -8.07
CA ASN A 282 -13.14 -11.26 -9.06
C ASN A 282 -12.58 -11.26 -10.48
N GLY A 283 -11.44 -11.92 -10.70
CA GLY A 283 -10.84 -12.13 -12.02
C GLY A 283 -9.97 -10.97 -12.51
N TRP A 284 -9.57 -10.04 -11.64
CA TRP A 284 -8.52 -9.08 -11.98
C TRP A 284 -7.18 -9.82 -12.21
N MET A 285 -6.44 -9.39 -13.22
CA MET A 285 -5.10 -9.88 -13.55
C MET A 285 -4.20 -8.70 -13.85
N TYR A 286 -2.96 -8.76 -13.39
CA TYR A 286 -1.95 -7.77 -13.75
C TYR A 286 -1.73 -7.72 -15.27
N PRO A 287 -1.63 -6.53 -15.91
CA PRO A 287 -1.73 -5.18 -15.34
C PRO A 287 -3.10 -4.54 -15.59
N GLY A 288 -4.24 -5.12 -15.22
CA GLY A 288 -5.57 -4.51 -15.45
C GLY A 288 -5.77 -3.16 -14.73
N ILE A 289 -6.57 -2.26 -15.31
CA ILE A 289 -6.85 -0.92 -14.70
C ILE A 289 -7.62 -0.96 -13.37
N GLY A 290 -8.23 -2.10 -13.02
CA GLY A 290 -9.09 -2.21 -11.85
C GLY A 290 -10.50 -1.63 -12.06
N GLU A 291 -11.31 -1.58 -11.01
CA GLU A 291 -12.63 -0.94 -11.02
C GLU A 291 -12.87 -0.10 -9.77
N PHE A 292 -13.61 1.01 -9.89
CA PHE A 292 -14.09 1.78 -8.74
C PHE A 292 -15.01 0.92 -7.84
N GLN A 293 -14.83 1.02 -6.52
CA GLN A 293 -15.44 0.13 -5.52
C GLN A 293 -16.47 0.84 -4.61
N CYS A 294 -17.13 1.88 -5.12
CA CYS A 294 -18.01 2.76 -4.33
C CYS A 294 -19.52 2.49 -4.51
N TYR A 295 -19.92 1.35 -5.05
CA TYR A 295 -21.31 1.09 -5.44
C TYR A 295 -22.18 0.49 -4.33
N ASP A 296 -21.66 0.40 -3.10
CA ASP A 296 -22.50 0.08 -1.95
C ASP A 296 -23.46 1.24 -1.64
N LYS A 297 -24.59 0.94 -1.01
CA LYS A 297 -25.64 1.95 -0.78
C LYS A 297 -25.17 3.16 0.02
N TYR A 298 -24.19 3.01 0.91
CA TYR A 298 -23.74 4.08 1.80
C TYR A 298 -22.85 5.06 1.04
N LEU A 299 -21.86 4.56 0.29
CA LEU A 299 -21.02 5.40 -0.56
C LEU A 299 -21.82 6.02 -1.71
N MET A 300 -22.77 5.31 -2.31
CA MET A 300 -23.65 5.91 -3.32
C MET A 300 -24.54 7.03 -2.75
N THR A 301 -25.00 6.90 -1.50
CA THR A 301 -25.73 7.97 -0.80
C THR A 301 -24.81 9.18 -0.59
N SER A 302 -23.59 8.97 -0.10
CA SER A 302 -22.58 10.03 0.07
C SER A 302 -22.26 10.76 -1.25
N LEU A 303 -22.09 10.03 -2.35
CA LEU A 303 -21.86 10.61 -3.68
C LEU A 303 -23.04 11.48 -4.11
N SER A 304 -24.27 10.97 -3.93
CA SER A 304 -25.49 11.70 -4.26
C SER A 304 -25.60 13.00 -3.48
N GLU A 305 -25.37 12.97 -2.17
CA GLU A 305 -25.36 14.17 -1.33
C GLU A 305 -24.30 15.19 -1.79
N ALA A 306 -23.07 14.74 -2.06
CA ALA A 306 -22.00 15.59 -2.54
C ALA A 306 -22.32 16.26 -3.90
N ALA A 307 -23.04 15.55 -4.77
CA ALA A 307 -23.50 16.06 -6.06
C ALA A 307 -24.64 17.09 -5.89
N GLN A 308 -25.57 16.83 -4.98
CA GLN A 308 -26.68 17.74 -4.65
C GLN A 308 -26.18 19.04 -4.01
N THR A 309 -25.21 18.99 -3.11
CA THR A 309 -24.58 20.20 -2.52
C THR A 309 -23.97 21.11 -3.59
N ARG A 310 -23.50 20.55 -4.71
CA ARG A 310 -22.98 21.31 -5.85
C ARG A 310 -24.04 21.74 -6.86
N GLY A 311 -25.32 21.41 -6.63
CA GLY A 311 -26.41 21.67 -7.56
C GLY A 311 -26.32 20.86 -8.86
N ARG A 312 -25.68 19.68 -8.82
CA ARG A 312 -25.38 18.85 -10.00
C ARG A 312 -26.05 17.47 -9.88
N ARG A 313 -27.39 17.41 -9.94
CA ARG A 313 -28.14 16.13 -9.82
C ARG A 313 -27.74 15.04 -10.83
N HIS A 314 -27.26 15.42 -12.01
CA HIS A 314 -26.78 14.46 -13.00
C HIS A 314 -25.41 13.83 -12.65
N TRP A 315 -24.80 14.20 -11.52
CA TRP A 315 -23.53 13.66 -11.00
C TRP A 315 -23.72 12.72 -9.80
N GLU A 316 -24.96 12.35 -9.47
CA GLU A 316 -25.29 11.47 -8.33
C GLU A 316 -24.90 9.99 -8.55
N ASN A 317 -24.35 9.64 -9.73
CA ASN A 317 -23.98 8.28 -10.10
C ASN A 317 -22.49 8.16 -10.40
N GLY A 318 -21.95 6.94 -10.30
CA GLY A 318 -20.58 6.63 -10.68
C GLY A 318 -20.29 6.87 -12.17
N PRO A 319 -19.00 7.00 -12.53
CA PRO A 319 -18.57 7.32 -13.89
C PRO A 319 -18.96 6.25 -14.92
N GLN A 320 -19.27 6.72 -16.12
CA GLN A 320 -19.56 5.89 -17.28
C GLN A 320 -18.30 5.69 -18.14
N GLY A 321 -18.27 4.63 -18.94
CA GLY A 321 -17.17 4.38 -19.88
C GLY A 321 -15.84 4.05 -19.21
N VAL A 322 -15.86 3.52 -17.99
CA VAL A 322 -14.68 3.16 -17.18
C VAL A 322 -14.06 1.79 -17.53
N GLY A 323 -14.62 1.05 -18.49
CA GLY A 323 -14.14 -0.32 -18.78
C GLY A 323 -14.48 -1.29 -17.65
N PHE A 324 -13.68 -2.34 -17.50
CA PHE A 324 -13.77 -3.38 -16.46
C PHE A 324 -12.38 -3.73 -15.92
N TYR A 325 -12.27 -4.58 -14.90
CA TYR A 325 -11.02 -4.88 -14.18
C TYR A 325 -9.77 -5.02 -15.07
N ASN A 326 -9.85 -5.76 -16.18
CA ASN A 326 -8.72 -6.05 -17.08
C ASN A 326 -8.71 -5.21 -18.37
N SER A 327 -9.49 -4.13 -18.41
CA SER A 327 -9.37 -3.14 -19.49
C SER A 327 -8.01 -2.44 -19.44
N ARG A 328 -7.64 -1.80 -20.54
CA ARG A 328 -6.47 -0.92 -20.62
C ARG A 328 -6.93 0.54 -20.63
N PRO A 329 -6.14 1.51 -20.15
CA PRO A 329 -6.59 2.90 -20.05
C PRO A 329 -7.14 3.44 -21.37
N TYR A 330 -6.42 3.22 -22.47
CA TYR A 330 -6.76 3.69 -23.81
C TYR A 330 -7.96 3.00 -24.46
N ASP A 331 -8.45 1.88 -23.92
CA ASP A 331 -9.65 1.19 -24.39
C ASP A 331 -10.94 1.74 -23.73
N THR A 332 -10.80 2.73 -22.84
CA THR A 332 -11.92 3.26 -22.04
C THR A 332 -12.14 4.74 -22.30
N GLN A 333 -13.40 5.16 -22.40
CA GLN A 333 -13.74 6.57 -22.59
C GLN A 333 -13.34 7.43 -21.38
N PHE A 334 -13.34 6.83 -20.19
CA PHE A 334 -12.99 7.54 -18.97
C PHE A 334 -11.47 7.73 -18.81
N PHE A 335 -10.63 6.71 -19.06
CA PHE A 335 -9.19 6.74 -18.78
C PHE A 335 -8.29 6.98 -19.99
N GLN A 336 -8.82 6.97 -21.22
CA GLN A 336 -8.02 7.32 -22.40
C GLN A 336 -7.50 8.77 -22.31
N ASP A 337 -6.50 9.10 -23.11
CA ASP A 337 -5.95 10.45 -23.18
C ASP A 337 -7.05 11.49 -23.43
N ARG A 338 -7.09 12.53 -22.59
CA ARG A 338 -8.16 13.57 -22.60
C ARG A 338 -9.57 13.01 -22.37
N GLY A 339 -9.67 11.84 -21.74
CA GLY A 339 -10.91 11.14 -21.42
C GLY A 339 -11.70 11.77 -20.27
N GLY A 340 -12.72 11.04 -19.83
CA GLY A 340 -13.67 11.46 -18.81
C GLY A 340 -13.06 11.87 -17.47
N TYR A 341 -11.91 11.31 -17.08
CA TYR A 341 -11.20 11.63 -15.84
C TYR A 341 -10.85 13.13 -15.70
N ASN A 342 -10.57 13.81 -16.82
CA ASN A 342 -10.27 15.26 -16.86
C ASN A 342 -11.51 16.14 -17.08
N SER A 343 -12.70 15.56 -17.22
CA SER A 343 -13.93 16.33 -17.37
C SER A 343 -14.34 16.99 -16.04
N LYS A 344 -15.25 17.98 -16.09
CA LYS A 344 -15.80 18.59 -14.86
C LYS A 344 -16.40 17.56 -13.89
N PHE A 345 -17.04 16.52 -14.44
CA PHE A 345 -17.58 15.42 -13.66
C PHE A 345 -16.48 14.49 -13.14
N GLY A 346 -15.51 14.13 -13.97
CA GLY A 346 -14.37 13.28 -13.57
C GLY A 346 -13.59 13.89 -12.42
N ILE A 347 -13.25 15.18 -12.51
CA ILE A 347 -12.60 15.93 -11.44
C ILE A 347 -13.45 15.91 -10.17
N PHE A 348 -14.77 16.14 -10.26
CA PHE A 348 -15.67 16.07 -9.11
C PHE A 348 -15.67 14.67 -8.47
N PHE A 349 -15.85 13.63 -9.27
CA PHE A 349 -15.95 12.25 -8.81
C PHE A 349 -14.64 11.79 -8.16
N LEU A 350 -13.49 12.03 -8.80
CA LEU A 350 -12.19 11.60 -8.28
C LEU A 350 -11.79 12.36 -7.01
N ASN A 351 -12.12 13.66 -6.91
CA ASN A 351 -12.00 14.39 -5.65
C ASN A 351 -12.89 13.79 -4.55
N TRP A 352 -14.14 13.43 -4.83
CA TRP A 352 -15.00 12.80 -3.84
C TRP A 352 -14.46 11.43 -3.42
N TYR A 353 -14.13 10.56 -4.38
CA TYR A 353 -13.69 9.18 -4.15
C TYR A 353 -12.40 9.11 -3.34
N SER A 354 -11.41 9.94 -3.68
CA SER A 354 -10.16 10.07 -2.90
C SER A 354 -10.38 10.76 -1.54
N LYS A 355 -11.33 11.69 -1.42
CA LYS A 355 -11.65 12.31 -0.14
C LYS A 355 -12.24 11.31 0.85
N ILE A 356 -13.08 10.37 0.42
CA ILE A 356 -13.59 9.30 1.32
C ILE A 356 -12.41 8.51 1.91
N LEU A 357 -11.41 8.15 1.11
CA LEU A 357 -10.18 7.48 1.56
C LEU A 357 -9.44 8.31 2.61
N ILE A 358 -9.21 9.60 2.34
CA ILE A 358 -8.49 10.50 3.25
C ILE A 358 -9.26 10.70 4.56
N ASP A 359 -10.58 10.87 4.49
CA ASP A 359 -11.42 11.06 5.66
C ASP A 359 -11.51 9.78 6.52
N HIS A 360 -11.48 8.60 5.89
CA HIS A 360 -11.39 7.32 6.61
C HIS A 360 -10.08 7.23 7.40
N ALA A 361 -8.94 7.49 6.74
CA ALA A 361 -7.64 7.51 7.39
C ALA A 361 -7.60 8.49 8.57
N ASP A 362 -8.12 9.71 8.38
CA ASP A 362 -8.19 10.73 9.43
C ASP A 362 -8.92 10.22 10.68
N ARG A 363 -10.10 9.62 10.50
CA ARG A 363 -10.93 9.13 11.62
C ARG A 363 -10.25 7.99 12.37
N VAL A 364 -9.84 6.95 11.65
CA VAL A 364 -9.32 5.73 12.27
C VAL A 364 -7.97 6.00 12.92
N LEU A 365 -7.07 6.73 12.25
CA LEU A 365 -5.75 7.05 12.80
C LEU A 365 -5.82 8.06 13.95
N SER A 366 -6.77 9.01 13.95
CA SER A 366 -6.96 9.90 15.11
C SER A 366 -7.37 9.12 16.37
N VAL A 367 -8.24 8.12 16.21
CA VAL A 367 -8.62 7.20 17.30
C VAL A 367 -7.43 6.36 17.73
N ALA A 368 -6.70 5.77 16.79
CA ALA A 368 -5.51 4.96 17.08
C ALA A 368 -4.43 5.76 17.81
N ASN A 369 -4.12 6.98 17.37
CA ASN A 369 -3.14 7.87 18.01
C ASN A 369 -3.51 8.17 19.47
N SER A 370 -4.81 8.31 19.75
CA SER A 370 -5.30 8.53 21.11
C SER A 370 -5.18 7.29 22.00
N ILE A 371 -5.36 6.09 21.43
CA ILE A 371 -5.28 4.82 22.17
C ILE A 371 -3.83 4.41 22.43
N PHE A 372 -2.96 4.62 21.44
CA PHE A 372 -1.56 4.22 21.46
C PHE A 372 -0.63 5.40 21.76
N GLU A 373 -1.11 6.38 22.53
CA GLU A 373 -0.30 7.55 22.92
C GLU A 373 1.08 7.12 23.45
N GLY A 374 2.13 7.73 22.91
CA GLY A 374 3.52 7.38 23.23
C GLY A 374 4.13 6.23 22.41
N THR A 375 3.34 5.54 21.60
CA THR A 375 3.82 4.51 20.65
C THR A 375 3.68 5.00 19.21
N GLN A 376 4.64 4.70 18.34
CA GLN A 376 4.54 5.07 16.92
C GLN A 376 3.40 4.31 16.26
N ILE A 377 2.45 5.02 15.65
CA ILE A 377 1.46 4.40 14.76
C ILE A 377 1.89 4.54 13.30
N ALA A 378 1.48 3.61 12.45
CA ALA A 378 1.78 3.60 11.02
C ALA A 378 0.54 3.31 10.17
N ALA A 379 0.56 3.78 8.93
CA ALA A 379 -0.42 3.44 7.91
C ALA A 379 0.29 2.92 6.67
N LYS A 380 -0.19 1.81 6.12
CA LYS A 380 0.36 1.22 4.90
C LYS A 380 -0.35 1.80 3.67
N VAL A 381 0.42 2.29 2.70
CA VAL A 381 -0.10 2.76 1.40
C VAL A 381 0.45 1.88 0.30
N ALA A 382 -0.44 1.40 -0.58
CA ALA A 382 -0.08 0.47 -1.65
C ALA A 382 0.72 1.15 -2.78
N GLY A 383 1.71 0.43 -3.30
CA GLY A 383 2.50 0.84 -4.47
C GLY A 383 1.82 0.41 -5.77
N VAL A 384 0.98 1.27 -6.33
CA VAL A 384 0.24 0.98 -7.56
C VAL A 384 1.04 1.49 -8.77
N HIS A 385 1.97 0.67 -9.24
CA HIS A 385 3.02 1.06 -10.18
C HIS A 385 2.72 0.79 -11.66
N TRP A 386 1.66 0.05 -11.99
CA TRP A 386 1.28 -0.23 -13.38
C TRP A 386 0.43 0.92 -13.94
N TRP A 387 0.59 1.19 -15.23
CA TRP A 387 0.08 2.37 -15.94
C TRP A 387 0.49 3.72 -15.35
N TYR A 388 1.50 3.76 -14.48
CA TYR A 388 2.05 5.01 -13.94
C TYR A 388 2.63 5.89 -15.07
N ASP A 389 3.21 5.29 -16.11
CA ASP A 389 3.71 6.00 -17.30
C ASP A 389 2.59 6.28 -18.34
N THR A 390 1.37 6.60 -17.87
CA THR A 390 0.25 7.02 -18.73
C THR A 390 -0.37 8.32 -18.22
N PHE A 391 -1.10 9.07 -19.06
CA PHE A 391 -1.68 10.35 -18.63
C PHE A 391 -2.76 10.23 -17.53
N SER A 392 -3.41 9.07 -17.40
CA SER A 392 -4.54 8.90 -16.49
C SER A 392 -4.18 8.18 -15.20
N HIS A 393 -3.07 7.42 -15.15
CA HIS A 393 -2.69 6.64 -13.97
C HIS A 393 -3.87 5.77 -13.48
N ALA A 394 -4.57 5.12 -14.41
CA ALA A 394 -5.91 4.55 -14.16
C ALA A 394 -6.03 3.65 -12.90
N PRO A 395 -5.06 2.75 -12.59
CA PRO A 395 -5.12 1.95 -11.37
C PRO A 395 -4.96 2.75 -10.08
N GLU A 396 -4.14 3.80 -10.07
CA GLU A 396 -4.04 4.70 -8.92
C GLU A 396 -5.41 5.34 -8.66
N LEU A 397 -6.07 5.83 -9.74
CA LEU A 397 -7.40 6.40 -9.65
C LEU A 397 -8.44 5.42 -9.10
N THR A 398 -8.47 4.18 -9.59
CA THR A 398 -9.43 3.16 -9.12
C THR A 398 -9.14 2.70 -7.70
N ALA A 399 -7.86 2.64 -7.30
CA ALA A 399 -7.42 2.36 -5.93
C ALA A 399 -7.72 3.50 -4.94
N GLY A 400 -8.09 4.69 -5.42
CA GLY A 400 -8.46 5.85 -4.60
C GLY A 400 -7.40 6.93 -4.50
N PHE A 401 -6.22 6.70 -5.10
CA PHE A 401 -5.17 7.71 -5.20
C PHE A 401 -5.50 8.59 -6.40
N TYR A 402 -6.00 9.80 -6.15
CA TYR A 402 -6.24 10.75 -7.24
C TYR A 402 -4.91 11.35 -7.74
N ASN A 403 -4.02 10.49 -8.20
CA ASN A 403 -2.74 10.85 -8.79
C ASN A 403 -2.88 10.75 -10.31
N ASN A 404 -2.38 11.76 -11.01
CA ASN A 404 -2.15 11.70 -12.45
C ASN A 404 -1.10 12.76 -12.82
N ILE A 405 -0.72 12.82 -14.09
CA ILE A 405 0.29 13.77 -14.59
C ILE A 405 0.00 15.26 -14.27
N GLN A 406 -1.25 15.64 -13.97
CA GLN A 406 -1.65 17.01 -13.63
C GLN A 406 -2.00 17.21 -12.15
N HIS A 407 -2.04 16.14 -11.35
CA HIS A 407 -2.56 16.18 -10.00
C HIS A 407 -1.79 15.22 -9.08
N ASP A 408 -1.18 15.76 -8.03
CA ASP A 408 -0.51 14.95 -7.00
C ASP A 408 -1.53 14.36 -6.03
N GLY A 409 -1.71 13.04 -6.11
CA GLY A 409 -2.63 12.29 -5.25
C GLY A 409 -2.06 11.90 -3.89
N TYR A 410 -0.74 11.96 -3.70
CA TYR A 410 -0.07 11.48 -2.50
C TYR A 410 0.12 12.57 -1.45
N THR A 411 0.30 13.83 -1.86
CA THR A 411 0.40 14.96 -0.91
C THR A 411 -0.76 15.01 0.11
N PRO A 412 -2.04 14.89 -0.28
CA PRO A 412 -3.15 14.87 0.67
C PRO A 412 -3.13 13.68 1.64
N ILE A 413 -2.66 12.51 1.17
CA ILE A 413 -2.53 11.30 2.00
C ILE A 413 -1.45 11.53 3.06
N VAL A 414 -0.27 11.97 2.64
CA VAL A 414 0.84 12.30 3.55
C VAL A 414 0.44 13.39 4.55
N ALA A 415 -0.34 14.38 4.12
CA ALA A 415 -0.84 15.44 4.99
C ALA A 415 -1.77 14.91 6.10
N VAL A 416 -2.66 13.96 5.81
CA VAL A 416 -3.48 13.34 6.85
C VAL A 416 -2.65 12.46 7.78
N LEU A 417 -1.66 11.72 7.27
CA LEU A 417 -0.75 10.94 8.13
C LEU A 417 0.02 11.85 9.11
N LYS A 418 0.53 12.98 8.61
CA LYS A 418 1.16 14.00 9.47
C LYS A 418 0.22 14.51 10.54
N LYS A 419 -1.02 14.84 10.16
CA LYS A 419 -2.06 15.35 11.08
C LYS A 419 -2.32 14.35 12.21
N THR A 420 -2.35 13.06 11.91
CA THR A 420 -2.68 12.01 12.88
C THR A 420 -1.46 11.43 13.61
N GLY A 421 -0.25 11.96 13.36
CA GLY A 421 0.99 11.45 13.96
C GLY A 421 1.46 10.09 13.40
N ALA A 422 0.84 9.63 12.31
CA ALA A 422 1.18 8.37 11.69
C ALA A 422 2.41 8.49 10.79
N GLN A 423 3.27 7.47 10.81
CA GLN A 423 4.29 7.30 9.80
C GLN A 423 3.71 6.62 8.56
N LEU A 424 4.35 6.83 7.42
CA LEU A 424 4.05 6.11 6.20
C LEU A 424 4.82 4.79 6.18
N ASN A 425 4.13 3.69 5.91
CA ASN A 425 4.75 2.46 5.43
C ASN A 425 4.38 2.27 3.95
N PHE A 426 5.39 2.23 3.08
CA PHE A 426 5.20 2.12 1.63
C PHE A 426 5.79 0.83 1.08
N THR A 427 5.37 0.39 -0.11
CA THR A 427 5.83 -0.87 -0.71
C THR A 427 6.52 -0.67 -2.05
N CYS A 428 6.90 -1.77 -2.73
CA CYS A 428 7.55 -1.82 -4.04
C CYS A 428 9.02 -1.37 -4.08
N VAL A 429 9.68 -1.12 -2.94
CA VAL A 429 11.04 -0.57 -2.92
C VAL A 429 12.13 -1.48 -3.50
N GLU A 430 11.81 -2.74 -3.79
CA GLU A 430 12.67 -3.70 -4.47
C GLU A 430 12.50 -3.70 -5.99
N LEU A 431 11.40 -3.15 -6.51
CA LEU A 431 11.04 -3.25 -7.92
C LEU A 431 11.92 -2.33 -8.80
N SER A 432 12.12 -2.76 -10.04
CA SER A 432 12.85 -1.96 -11.04
C SER A 432 12.01 -1.71 -12.27
N THR A 433 12.02 -0.45 -12.73
CA THR A 433 11.32 -0.03 -13.94
C THR A 433 11.85 -0.74 -15.18
N SER A 434 13.18 -0.96 -15.28
CA SER A 434 13.74 -1.68 -16.43
C SER A 434 13.32 -3.15 -16.46
N LYS A 435 13.41 -3.85 -15.31
CA LYS A 435 12.96 -5.26 -15.22
C LYS A 435 11.47 -5.39 -15.56
N ASN A 436 10.62 -4.53 -14.99
CA ASN A 436 9.19 -4.55 -15.29
C ASN A 436 8.90 -4.29 -16.77
N ARG A 437 9.64 -3.39 -17.44
CA ARG A 437 9.48 -3.13 -18.88
C ARG A 437 9.95 -4.30 -19.74
N GLU A 438 10.94 -5.06 -19.29
CA GLU A 438 11.40 -6.27 -19.98
C GLU A 438 10.40 -7.43 -19.85
N GLU A 439 9.85 -7.63 -18.64
CA GLU A 439 8.91 -8.72 -18.37
C GLU A 439 7.48 -8.44 -18.83
N PHE A 440 7.01 -7.19 -18.64
CA PHE A 440 5.63 -6.75 -18.90
C PHE A 440 5.60 -5.37 -19.58
N PRO A 441 6.10 -5.24 -20.83
CA PRO A 441 6.16 -3.97 -21.54
C PRO A 441 4.78 -3.29 -21.68
N GLU A 442 3.71 -4.06 -21.77
CA GLU A 442 2.34 -3.55 -21.88
C GLU A 442 1.83 -2.87 -20.61
N ALA A 443 2.48 -3.11 -19.45
CA ALA A 443 2.03 -2.58 -18.18
C ALA A 443 2.30 -1.09 -18.01
N MET A 444 3.14 -0.47 -18.86
CA MET A 444 3.56 0.94 -18.74
C MET A 444 3.93 1.29 -17.29
N SER A 445 4.68 0.37 -16.67
CA SER A 445 4.93 0.41 -15.24
C SER A 445 6.16 1.24 -14.91
N ASP A 446 6.07 2.05 -13.86
CA ASP A 446 7.20 2.84 -13.35
C ASP A 446 7.23 2.89 -11.82
N PRO A 447 7.65 1.79 -11.14
CA PRO A 447 7.77 1.78 -9.68
C PRO A 447 8.81 2.77 -9.18
N GLU A 448 9.89 3.01 -9.93
CA GLU A 448 10.99 3.90 -9.49
C GLU A 448 10.52 5.36 -9.37
N ASP A 449 9.80 5.88 -10.37
CA ASP A 449 9.23 7.23 -10.32
C ASP A 449 8.12 7.35 -9.26
N LEU A 450 7.29 6.31 -9.08
CA LEU A 450 6.29 6.25 -8.02
C LEU A 450 6.93 6.35 -6.63
N ILE A 451 7.92 5.50 -6.34
CA ILE A 451 8.67 5.54 -5.07
C ILE A 451 9.34 6.90 -4.92
N TRP A 452 9.89 7.44 -6.00
CA TRP A 452 10.49 8.76 -5.96
C TRP A 452 9.47 9.83 -5.54
N GLN A 453 8.28 9.86 -6.13
CA GLN A 453 7.22 10.80 -5.78
C GLN A 453 6.84 10.67 -4.30
N VAL A 454 6.47 9.47 -3.87
CA VAL A 454 5.92 9.24 -2.52
C VAL A 454 6.93 9.54 -1.42
N LEU A 455 8.19 9.08 -1.56
CA LEU A 455 9.22 9.33 -0.56
C LEU A 455 9.61 10.82 -0.51
N THR A 456 9.76 11.47 -1.68
CA THR A 456 10.07 12.92 -1.73
C THR A 456 8.98 13.72 -1.04
N THR A 457 7.70 13.47 -1.38
CA THR A 457 6.56 14.16 -0.79
C THR A 457 6.50 13.95 0.72
N SER A 458 6.72 12.72 1.19
CA SER A 458 6.72 12.38 2.62
C SER A 458 7.80 13.13 3.40
N TRP A 459 9.03 13.14 2.91
CA TRP A 459 10.11 13.85 3.58
C TRP A 459 9.98 15.38 3.48
N GLN A 460 9.42 15.91 2.39
CA GLN A 460 9.14 17.35 2.26
C GLN A 460 8.08 17.82 3.26
N ILE A 461 7.05 17.00 3.49
CA ILE A 461 6.02 17.26 4.51
C ILE A 461 6.55 16.98 5.92
N GLY A 462 7.61 16.18 6.05
CA GLY A 462 8.32 15.92 7.29
C GLY A 462 7.69 14.80 8.12
N ILE A 463 7.19 13.74 7.48
CA ILE A 463 6.80 12.50 8.16
C ILE A 463 7.92 11.46 8.07
N ARG A 464 7.89 10.53 9.02
CA ARG A 464 8.73 9.33 9.00
C ARG A 464 8.23 8.37 7.92
N VAL A 465 9.16 7.68 7.26
CA VAL A 465 8.83 6.70 6.21
C VAL A 465 9.57 5.40 6.44
N ALA A 466 8.83 4.31 6.53
CA ALA A 466 9.30 2.94 6.47
C ALA A 466 8.86 2.30 5.16
N CYS A 467 9.50 1.20 4.75
CA CYS A 467 9.07 0.47 3.56
C CYS A 467 9.11 -1.06 3.70
N GLU A 468 8.41 -1.72 2.80
CA GLU A 468 8.37 -3.17 2.60
C GLU A 468 8.68 -3.53 1.15
N ASN A 469 9.25 -4.71 0.89
CA ASN A 469 9.22 -5.27 -0.46
C ASN A 469 7.81 -5.76 -0.82
N ALA A 470 7.38 -5.56 -2.06
CA ALA A 470 6.05 -5.99 -2.53
C ALA A 470 6.00 -7.48 -2.87
N LEU A 471 7.07 -8.01 -3.49
CA LEU A 471 7.19 -9.40 -3.92
C LEU A 471 8.35 -10.10 -3.18
N PRO A 472 8.29 -11.44 -3.00
CA PRO A 472 9.40 -12.19 -2.42
C PRO A 472 10.71 -11.94 -3.18
N CYS A 473 11.72 -11.43 -2.48
CA CYS A 473 13.02 -11.11 -3.06
C CYS A 473 14.16 -11.79 -2.29
N PHE A 474 15.03 -12.50 -3.01
CA PHE A 474 16.14 -13.27 -2.41
C PHE A 474 17.49 -12.90 -3.02
N GLY A 475 17.47 -12.09 -4.08
CA GLY A 475 18.62 -11.77 -4.90
C GLY A 475 19.31 -10.47 -4.47
N ARG A 476 20.61 -10.42 -4.70
CA ARG A 476 21.45 -9.23 -4.46
C ARG A 476 20.93 -7.97 -5.14
N GLU A 477 20.42 -8.09 -6.37
CA GLU A 477 19.92 -6.95 -7.14
C GLU A 477 18.72 -6.29 -6.48
N ASP A 478 17.81 -7.10 -5.94
CA ASP A 478 16.60 -6.62 -5.26
C ASP A 478 16.99 -5.94 -3.93
N TYR A 479 17.88 -6.55 -3.16
CA TYR A 479 18.44 -5.96 -1.93
C TYR A 479 19.19 -4.65 -2.18
N GLN A 480 19.94 -4.57 -3.28
CA GLN A 480 20.64 -3.35 -3.67
C GLN A 480 19.65 -2.22 -3.98
N ARG A 481 18.52 -2.53 -4.63
CA ARG A 481 17.47 -1.54 -4.89
C ARG A 481 16.80 -1.05 -3.61
N VAL A 482 16.52 -1.97 -2.68
CA VAL A 482 16.02 -1.60 -1.34
C VAL A 482 17.00 -0.65 -0.65
N LEU A 483 18.30 -0.95 -0.66
CA LEU A 483 19.34 -0.11 -0.07
C LEU A 483 19.40 1.29 -0.68
N GLU A 484 19.30 1.42 -2.01
CA GLU A 484 19.29 2.70 -2.72
C GLU A 484 18.09 3.58 -2.35
N ASN A 485 16.93 2.96 -2.12
CA ASN A 485 15.74 3.64 -1.63
C ASN A 485 15.80 3.94 -0.12
N ALA A 486 16.47 3.08 0.65
CA ALA A 486 16.60 3.20 2.09
C ALA A 486 17.58 4.30 2.53
N LYS A 487 18.71 4.40 1.82
CA LYS A 487 19.81 5.34 2.04
C LYS A 487 20.11 6.11 0.76
N PRO A 488 19.22 7.03 0.34
CA PRO A 488 19.38 7.71 -0.94
C PRO A 488 20.64 8.60 -0.94
N ALA A 489 21.65 8.21 -1.72
CA ALA A 489 22.93 8.92 -1.83
C ALA A 489 22.88 10.24 -2.64
N LEU A 490 21.72 10.59 -3.23
CA LEU A 490 21.58 11.80 -4.02
C LEU A 490 21.50 13.03 -3.11
N LYS A 491 22.30 14.07 -3.40
CA LYS A 491 22.34 15.36 -2.65
C LYS A 491 20.98 16.03 -2.43
N GLU A 492 19.99 15.75 -3.27
CA GLU A 492 18.62 16.26 -3.14
C GLU A 492 17.81 15.57 -2.01
N ARG A 493 18.34 14.47 -1.47
CA ARG A 493 17.76 13.62 -0.41
C ARG A 493 18.76 13.28 0.70
N GLU A 494 19.91 13.96 0.72
CA GLU A 494 20.91 13.85 1.80
C GLU A 494 20.23 14.13 3.16
N GLY A 495 20.45 13.26 4.14
CA GLY A 495 19.82 13.27 5.47
C GLY A 495 18.45 12.62 5.58
N ARG A 496 17.90 12.01 4.51
CA ARG A 496 16.53 11.48 4.47
C ARG A 496 16.52 9.96 4.29
N ASN A 497 16.89 9.26 5.35
CA ASN A 497 16.85 7.80 5.39
C ASN A 497 15.45 7.28 5.72
N LEU A 498 15.18 6.04 5.32
CA LEU A 498 14.05 5.31 5.87
C LEU A 498 14.26 5.08 7.37
N VAL A 499 13.17 5.09 8.13
CA VAL A 499 13.22 4.82 9.58
C VAL A 499 13.18 3.34 9.93
N GLY A 500 12.93 2.49 8.93
CA GLY A 500 12.89 1.04 9.05
C GLY A 500 12.53 0.39 7.73
N PHE A 501 12.90 -0.88 7.58
CA PHE A 501 12.50 -1.73 6.47
C PHE A 501 11.95 -3.05 6.99
N THR A 502 10.82 -3.50 6.47
CA THR A 502 10.23 -4.79 6.83
C THR A 502 10.24 -5.74 5.64
N TYR A 503 10.96 -6.85 5.81
CA TYR A 503 11.11 -7.87 4.78
C TYR A 503 9.89 -8.80 4.74
N LEU A 504 9.27 -8.91 3.57
CA LEU A 504 8.13 -9.79 3.27
C LEU A 504 8.62 -11.01 2.48
N ARG A 505 8.64 -12.22 3.03
CA ARG A 505 8.24 -12.67 4.37
C ARG A 505 9.20 -13.78 4.83
N LEU A 506 9.24 -14.03 6.14
CA LEU A 506 9.83 -15.25 6.69
C LEU A 506 9.23 -16.49 6.00
N CYS A 507 10.08 -17.29 5.36
CA CYS A 507 9.71 -18.52 4.67
C CYS A 507 10.92 -19.47 4.61
N PRO A 508 10.71 -20.78 4.35
CA PRO A 508 11.82 -21.73 4.23
C PRO A 508 12.85 -21.33 3.17
N THR A 509 12.41 -20.73 2.05
CA THR A 509 13.30 -20.28 0.97
C THR A 509 14.27 -19.19 1.41
N LEU A 510 13.88 -18.32 2.35
CA LEU A 510 14.78 -17.32 2.93
C LEU A 510 15.99 -17.97 3.63
N PHE A 511 15.79 -19.13 4.27
CA PHE A 511 16.82 -19.85 5.01
C PHE A 511 17.68 -20.78 4.16
N GLU A 512 17.41 -20.90 2.86
CA GLU A 512 18.33 -21.58 1.96
C GLU A 512 19.71 -20.91 2.00
N GLN A 513 20.78 -21.73 1.98
CA GLN A 513 22.14 -21.30 2.32
C GLN A 513 22.58 -20.02 1.58
N GLN A 514 22.31 -19.92 0.28
CA GLN A 514 22.70 -18.77 -0.54
C GLN A 514 21.81 -17.55 -0.25
N ASN A 515 20.50 -17.74 -0.16
CA ASN A 515 19.54 -16.66 0.09
C ASN A 515 19.79 -16.04 1.47
N PHE A 516 20.02 -16.87 2.48
CA PHE A 516 20.26 -16.40 3.84
C PHE A 516 21.62 -15.69 3.97
N ALA A 517 22.62 -16.10 3.19
CA ALA A 517 23.92 -15.42 3.14
C ALA A 517 23.80 -14.01 2.53
N GLU A 518 23.06 -13.85 1.43
CA GLU A 518 22.79 -12.53 0.84
C GLU A 518 21.90 -11.67 1.76
N PHE A 519 20.89 -12.27 2.41
CA PHE A 519 20.06 -11.59 3.39
C PHE A 519 20.89 -11.04 4.57
N LYS A 520 21.83 -11.83 5.11
CA LYS A 520 22.76 -11.36 6.16
C LYS A 520 23.60 -10.18 5.71
N GLN A 521 24.11 -10.19 4.47
CA GLN A 521 24.86 -9.06 3.92
C GLN A 521 23.96 -7.83 3.74
N PHE A 522 22.72 -8.03 3.30
CA PHE A 522 21.74 -6.96 3.20
C PHE A 522 21.47 -6.31 4.56
N VAL A 523 21.22 -7.09 5.62
CA VAL A 523 21.00 -6.58 6.99
C VAL A 523 22.21 -5.75 7.46
N LYS A 524 23.43 -6.25 7.30
CA LYS A 524 24.65 -5.49 7.64
C LYS A 524 24.77 -4.16 6.92
N LYS A 525 24.45 -4.12 5.63
CA LYS A 525 24.46 -2.87 4.83
C LYS A 525 23.38 -1.89 5.29
N MET A 526 22.19 -2.38 5.66
CA MET A 526 21.14 -1.56 6.26
C MET A 526 21.59 -0.94 7.59
N HIS A 527 22.38 -1.69 8.37
CA HIS A 527 22.99 -1.21 9.62
C HIS A 527 24.22 -0.30 9.44
N GLY A 528 24.73 -0.18 8.20
CA GLY A 528 25.90 0.67 7.89
C GLY A 528 27.25 0.00 8.17
N GLU A 529 27.31 -1.33 8.31
CA GLU A 529 28.51 -2.05 8.74
C GLU A 529 29.51 -2.38 7.60
N ASP A 530 29.10 -2.31 6.33
CA ASP A 530 29.83 -2.94 5.20
C ASP A 530 30.36 -1.98 4.11
N ILE A 531 30.75 -0.74 4.46
CA ILE A 531 31.37 0.21 3.49
C ILE A 531 32.89 0.01 3.34
N PHE A 532 33.52 -0.83 4.15
CA PHE A 532 34.96 -1.15 4.03
C PHE A 532 35.21 -2.56 3.49
N VAL A 533 35.14 -2.72 2.17
CA VAL A 533 36.03 -3.66 1.45
C VAL A 533 36.46 -3.00 0.14
N ASP A 534 37.46 -2.14 0.22
CA ASP A 534 38.26 -1.71 -0.94
C ASP A 534 39.41 -2.72 -1.10
N PRO A 535 39.57 -3.40 -2.25
CA PRO A 535 40.83 -4.04 -2.62
C PRO A 535 41.85 -3.04 -3.19
#